data_AF-A0A3D4Q251-F1
#
_entry.id   AF-A0A3D4Q251-F1
#
_cell.length_a   1.000
_cell.length_b   1.000
_cell.length_c   1.000
_cell.angle_alpha   90.00
_cell.angle_beta   90.00
_cell.angle_gamma   90.00
#
_symmetry.space_group_name_H-M   'P 1'
#
loop_
_entity.id
_entity.type
_entity.pdbx_description
1 polymer ?
#
loop_
_entity_poly.entity_id
_entity_poly.type
_entity_poly.pdbx_seq_one_letter_code
_entity_poly.pdbx_strand_id
1 'polypeptide(L)' 'MSMDHRDMDHKHMKMTGDQDYDFALMMRMHHIQGVKMAQKEIDKGRDPDMRAAAKKIVEAQKKEIAKFDKWLAAHPRKSK' A
#
# COMPACT_ATOMS: atom_id res chain seq x y z
N MET A 1 17.99 -36.23 7.38
CA MET A 1 18.68 -35.03 7.93
C MET A 1 19.50 -34.49 6.77
N SER A 2 19.29 -33.30 6.21
CA SER A 2 18.98 -32.01 6.83
C SER A 2 18.25 -31.08 5.85
N MET A 3 17.55 -30.09 6.41
CA MET A 3 16.79 -29.03 5.77
C MET A 3 17.54 -28.27 4.66
N ASP A 4 16.88 -28.04 3.53
CA ASP A 4 17.21 -26.93 2.64
C ASP A 4 16.22 -25.79 2.87
N HIS A 5 16.77 -24.66 3.33
CA HIS A 5 16.09 -23.37 3.40
C HIS A 5 15.96 -22.82 1.98
N ARG A 6 14.74 -22.53 1.53
CA ARG A 6 14.35 -21.35 0.71
C ARG A 6 13.13 -21.73 -0.12
N ASP A 7 11.99 -21.21 0.27
CA ASP A 7 10.97 -20.67 -0.64
C ASP A 7 10.06 -19.79 0.22
N MET A 8 10.65 -18.69 0.71
CA MET A 8 9.87 -17.56 1.19
C MET A 8 9.19 -16.95 -0.04
N ASP A 9 7.99 -17.44 -0.32
CA ASP A 9 7.10 -17.02 -1.39
C ASP A 9 6.60 -15.59 -1.10
N HIS A 10 7.52 -14.62 -1.20
CA HIS A 10 7.19 -13.22 -1.31
C HIS A 10 6.42 -13.08 -2.60
N LYS A 11 5.08 -13.05 -2.51
CA LYS A 11 4.16 -12.83 -3.64
C LYS A 11 4.57 -11.57 -4.40
N HIS A 12 5.46 -11.72 -5.37
CA HIS A 12 5.82 -10.67 -6.29
C HIS A 12 4.57 -10.41 -7.11
N MET A 13 3.99 -9.21 -6.99
CA MET A 13 2.93 -8.80 -7.91
C MET A 13 3.51 -8.91 -9.31
N LYS A 14 2.91 -9.77 -10.13
CA LYS A 14 3.33 -9.95 -11.52
C LYS A 14 2.97 -8.67 -12.26
N MET A 15 3.98 -7.84 -12.52
CA MET A 15 3.85 -6.59 -13.26
C MET A 15 3.11 -6.85 -14.56
N THR A 16 2.15 -5.99 -14.88
CA THR A 16 1.32 -6.13 -16.08
C THR A 16 2.07 -5.65 -17.33
N GLY A 17 3.11 -4.83 -17.14
CA GLY A 17 3.85 -4.18 -18.22
C GLY A 17 3.22 -2.86 -18.67
N ASP A 18 2.10 -2.47 -18.06
CA ASP A 18 1.54 -1.12 -18.12
C ASP A 18 2.05 -0.34 -16.90
N GLN A 19 2.93 0.62 -17.14
CA GLN A 19 3.63 1.35 -16.08
C GLN A 19 2.66 2.18 -15.23
N ASP A 20 1.65 2.77 -15.84
CA ASP A 20 0.66 3.59 -15.14
C ASP A 20 -0.22 2.71 -14.25
N TYR A 21 -0.67 1.57 -14.79
CA TYR A 21 -1.46 0.61 -14.04
C TYR A 21 -0.69 0.01 -12.86
N ASP A 22 0.54 -0.45 -13.13
CA ASP A 22 1.38 -1.03 -12.09
C ASP A 22 1.73 0.00 -11.01
N PHE A 23 2.02 1.25 -11.38
CA PHE A 23 2.24 2.33 -10.43
C PHE A 23 1.01 2.59 -9.54
N ALA A 24 -0.17 2.76 -10.15
CA ALA A 24 -1.41 3.04 -9.42
C ALA A 24 -1.77 1.89 -8.47
N LEU A 25 -1.62 0.64 -8.92
CA LEU A 25 -1.87 -0.55 -8.11
C LEU A 25 -0.90 -0.66 -6.93
N MET A 26 0.39 -0.46 -7.18
CA MET A 26 1.43 -0.55 -6.15
C MET A 26 1.30 0.57 -5.12
N MET A 27 1.07 1.81 -5.54
CA MET A 27 0.90 2.95 -4.62
C MET A 27 -0.36 2.84 -3.78
N ARG A 28 -1.47 2.36 -4.37
CA ARG A 28 -2.67 2.03 -3.59
C ARG A 28 -2.35 1.04 -2.46
N MET A 29 -1.65 -0.05 -2.77
CA MET A 29 -1.30 -1.07 -1.78
C MET A 29 -0.32 -0.56 -0.72
N HIS A 30 0.69 0.20 -1.13
CA HIS A 30 1.64 0.85 -0.22
C HIS A 30 0.93 1.80 0.75
N HIS A 31 0.00 2.63 0.26
CA HIS A 31 -0.78 3.52 1.13
C HIS A 31 -1.71 2.76 2.07
N ILE A 32 -2.32 1.64 1.66
CA ILE A 32 -3.11 0.82 2.58
C ILE A 32 -2.25 0.33 3.76
N GLN A 33 -0.99 -0.06 3.50
CA GLN A 33 -0.05 -0.44 4.56
C GLN A 33 0.34 0.76 5.43
N GLY A 34 0.62 1.92 4.82
CA GLY A 34 0.91 3.17 5.53
C GLY A 34 -0.23 3.60 6.47
N VAL A 35 -1.48 3.56 6.01
CA VAL A 35 -2.67 3.83 6.83
C VAL A 35 -2.76 2.86 8.01
N LYS A 36 -2.51 1.56 7.80
CA LYS A 36 -2.54 0.57 8.89
C LYS A 36 -1.46 0.85 9.95
N MET A 37 -0.27 1.26 9.53
CA MET A 37 0.81 1.64 10.46
C MET A 37 0.48 2.92 11.21
N ALA A 38 0.00 3.94 10.51
CA ALA A 38 -0.40 5.21 11.11
C ALA A 38 -1.56 5.03 12.10
N GLN A 39 -2.54 4.16 11.81
CA GLN A 39 -3.61 3.84 12.75
C GLN A 39 -3.07 3.20 14.03
N LYS A 40 -2.08 2.30 13.94
CA LYS A 40 -1.43 1.73 15.13
C LYS A 40 -0.73 2.80 15.96
N GLU A 41 -0.08 3.78 15.33
CA GLU A 41 0.55 4.90 16.04
C GLU A 41 -0.50 5.79 16.72
N ILE A 42 -1.64 6.03 16.09
CA ILE A 42 -2.77 6.77 16.72
C ILE A 42 -3.27 6.04 17.97
N ASP A 43 -3.40 4.71 17.88
CA ASP A 43 -4.02 3.89 18.93
C ASP A 43 -3.06 3.58 20.09
N LYS A 44 -1.76 3.41 19.81
CA LYS A 44 -0.76 2.90 20.78
C LYS A 44 0.44 3.83 21.00
N GLY A 45 0.61 4.85 20.17
CA GLY A 45 1.71 5.81 20.27
C GLY A 45 1.62 6.65 21.53
N ARG A 46 2.78 7.06 22.05
CA ARG A 46 2.89 7.88 23.27
C ARG A 46 3.29 9.31 22.98
N ASP A 47 4.04 9.54 21.90
CA ASP A 47 4.49 10.86 21.50
C ASP A 47 3.35 11.65 20.82
N PRO A 48 3.02 12.86 21.31
CA PRO A 48 1.90 13.64 20.77
C PRO A 48 2.15 14.13 19.35
N ASP A 49 3.39 14.45 18.98
CA ASP A 49 3.75 14.94 17.65
C ASP A 49 3.69 13.81 16.62
N MET A 50 4.15 12.61 16.99
CA MET A 50 4.03 11.42 16.14
C MET A 50 2.58 10.99 15.94
N ARG A 51 1.75 11.05 16.98
CA ARG A 51 0.30 10.83 16.83
C ARG A 51 -0.36 11.87 15.94
N ALA A 52 0.05 13.13 16.01
CA ALA A 52 -0.45 14.17 15.11
C ALA A 52 -0.01 13.94 13.65
N ALA A 53 1.24 13.54 13.44
CA ALA A 53 1.74 13.15 12.12
C ALA A 53 0.97 11.94 11.56
N ALA A 54 0.72 10.92 12.38
CA ALA A 54 -0.03 9.73 11.99
C ALA A 54 -1.47 10.07 11.54
N LYS A 55 -2.17 10.98 12.24
CA LYS A 55 -3.50 11.47 11.81
C LYS A 55 -3.45 12.10 10.41
N LYS A 56 -2.48 13.00 10.17
CA LYS A 56 -2.30 13.65 8.87
C LYS A 56 -2.00 12.63 7.76
N ILE A 57 -1.17 11.62 8.05
CA ILE A 57 -0.86 10.53 7.13
C ILE A 57 -2.12 9.74 6.78
N VAL A 58 -2.95 9.37 7.76
CA VAL A 58 -4.22 8.66 7.50
C VAL A 58 -5.13 9.47 6.58
N GLU A 59 -5.29 10.77 6.85
CA GLU A 59 -6.15 11.63 6.02
C GLU A 59 -5.64 11.79 4.59
N ALA A 60 -4.34 12.02 4.42
CA ALA A 60 -3.73 12.18 3.10
C ALA A 60 -3.81 10.87 2.29
N GLN A 61 -3.33 9.76 2.87
CA GLN A 61 -3.25 8.49 2.16
C GLN A 61 -4.62 7.90 1.85
N LYS A 62 -5.66 8.15 2.67
CA LYS A 62 -7.05 7.76 2.33
C LYS A 62 -7.56 8.49 1.08
N LYS A 63 -7.23 9.77 0.92
CA LYS A 63 -7.59 10.54 -0.30
C LYS A 63 -6.85 10.00 -1.52
N GLU A 64 -5.58 9.66 -1.38
CA GLU A 64 -4.78 9.09 -2.47
C GLU A 64 -5.23 7.69 -2.85
N ILE A 65 -5.59 6.83 -1.88
CA ILE A 65 -6.20 5.52 -2.13
C ILE A 65 -7.47 5.69 -2.97
N ALA A 66 -8.36 6.60 -2.60
CA ALA A 66 -9.59 6.85 -3.36
C ALA A 66 -9.30 7.34 -4.80
N LYS A 67 -8.25 8.16 -4.97
CA LYS A 67 -7.77 8.60 -6.30
C LYS A 67 -7.29 7.41 -7.13
N PHE A 68 -6.46 6.53 -6.56
CA PHE A 68 -5.97 5.34 -7.26
C PHE A 68 -7.09 4.34 -7.55
N ASP A 69 -8.02 4.10 -6.61
CA ASP A 69 -9.20 3.27 -6.81
C ASP A 69 -10.04 3.76 -8.00
N LYS A 70 -10.33 5.07 -8.04
CA LYS A 70 -11.07 5.68 -9.15
C LYS A 70 -10.34 5.55 -10.48
N TRP A 71 -9.02 5.77 -10.47
CA TRP A 71 -8.21 5.65 -11.68
C TRP A 71 -8.17 4.21 -12.19
N LEU A 72 -7.92 3.22 -11.33
CA LEU A 72 -7.88 1.80 -11.67
C LEU A 72 -9.23 1.27 -12.18
N ALA A 73 -10.34 1.77 -11.63
CA ALA A 73 -11.68 1.42 -12.10
C ALA A 73 -11.96 1.95 -13.52
N ALA A 74 -11.44 3.14 -13.84
CA ALA A 74 -11.56 3.72 -15.18
C ALA A 74 -10.55 3.14 -16.19
N HIS A 75 -9.46 2.53 -15.72
CA HIS A 75 -8.38 1.97 -16.53
C HIS A 75 -8.16 0.51 -16.16
N PRO A 76 -9.12 -0.39 -16.48
CA PRO A 76 -8.95 -1.81 -16.21
C PRO A 76 -7.71 -2.34 -16.95
N ARG A 77 -7.03 -3.31 -16.33
CA ARG A 77 -5.84 -3.95 -16.89
C ARG A 77 -6.11 -4.35 -18.34
N LYS A 78 -5.36 -3.75 -19.27
CA LYS A 78 -5.38 -4.18 -20.66
C LYS A 78 -4.68 -5.53 -20.76
N SER A 79 -5.39 -6.54 -21.26
CA SER A 79 -4.70 -7.75 -21.69
C SER A 79 -3.84 -7.39 -22.89
N LYS A 80 -2.55 -7.69 -22.82
CA LYS A 80 -1.80 -7.97 -24.05
C LYS A 80 -2.25 -9.33 -24.60
#